data_AF-A0A7H8N913-F1
#
_entry.id   AF-A0A7H8N913-F1
#
_cell.length_a   1.000
_cell.length_b   1.000
_cell.length_c   1.000
_cell.angle_alpha   90.00
_cell.angle_beta   90.00
_cell.angle_gamma   90.00
#
_symmetry.space_group_name_H-M   'P 1'
#
loop_
_entity.id
_entity.type
_entity.pdbx_description
1 polymer ?
#
loop_
_entity_poly.entity_id
_entity_poly.type
_entity_poly.pdbx_seq_one_letter_code
_entity_poly.pdbx_strand_id
1 'polypeptide(L)'
;MHEHHAPAPAPIGLTADGRPIYPYTPAPAPPPVAACQHAHAPARAGRPEVVKWLAIGGGASIFLLTVAVAAVAVAIGAVAVTVCVLVLRSLWQQMQEQAEKD
;
A
#
# COMPACT_ATOMS: atom_id res chain seq x y z
N MET A 1 -22.27 32.87 33.30
CA MET A 1 -22.01 31.77 34.24
C MET A 1 -23.32 31.48 34.93
N HIS A 2 -24.05 30.43 34.55
CA HIS A 2 -25.10 29.70 35.29
C HIS A 2 -25.68 28.71 34.26
N GLU A 3 -24.92 27.65 34.00
CA GLU A 3 -25.42 26.51 33.24
C GLU A 3 -26.49 25.85 34.12
N HIS A 4 -27.75 26.13 33.83
CA HIS A 4 -28.87 25.38 34.39
C HIS A 4 -28.79 23.94 33.86
N HIS A 5 -28.03 23.09 34.56
CA HIS A 5 -28.12 21.65 34.43
C HIS A 5 -29.54 21.25 34.84
N ALA A 6 -30.41 21.08 33.84
CA ALA A 6 -31.74 20.53 34.04
C ALA A 6 -31.60 19.12 34.63
N PRO A 7 -32.36 18.77 35.68
CA PRO A 7 -32.30 17.43 36.26
C PRO A 7 -32.73 16.40 35.19
N ALA A 8 -31.88 15.40 34.96
CA ALA A 8 -32.20 14.30 34.05
C ALA A 8 -33.50 13.61 34.52
N PRO A 9 -34.43 13.28 33.59
CA PRO A 9 -35.72 12.70 33.96
C PRO A 9 -35.54 11.37 34.69
N ALA A 10 -36.26 11.18 35.79
CA ALA A 10 -36.26 9.92 36.51
C ALA A 10 -36.81 8.78 35.62
N PRO A 11 -36.19 7.58 35.63
CA PRO A 11 -36.68 6.45 34.87
C PRO A 11 -38.05 6.00 35.41
N ILE A 12 -38.98 5.70 34.51
CA ILE A 12 -40.35 5.29 34.83
C ILE A 12 -40.44 3.78 35.13
N GLY A 13 -39.40 3.02 34.77
CA GLY A 13 -39.34 1.59 34.98
C GLY A 13 -38.05 0.98 34.42
N LEU A 14 -37.95 -0.35 34.45
CA LEU A 14 -36.90 -1.10 33.79
C LEU A 14 -37.53 -1.99 32.70
N THR A 15 -36.81 -2.21 31.59
CA THR A 15 -37.14 -3.22 30.57
C THR A 15 -36.91 -4.62 31.14
N ALA A 16 -37.45 -5.65 30.50
CA ALA A 16 -37.22 -7.05 30.86
C ALA A 16 -35.72 -7.42 30.88
N ASP A 17 -34.91 -6.71 30.09
CA ASP A 17 -33.44 -6.86 30.03
C ASP A 17 -32.70 -6.02 31.09
N GLY A 18 -33.43 -5.40 32.02
CA GLY A 18 -32.88 -4.61 33.12
C GLY A 18 -32.47 -3.17 32.76
N ARG A 19 -32.86 -2.64 31.59
CA ARG A 19 -32.49 -1.27 31.18
C ARG A 19 -33.54 -0.23 31.63
N PRO A 20 -33.15 0.95 32.12
CA PRO A 20 -34.11 1.98 32.52
C PRO A 20 -34.93 2.50 31.33
N ILE A 21 -36.25 2.60 31.51
CA ILE A 21 -37.21 3.19 30.57
C ILE A 21 -37.40 4.65 30.98
N TYR A 22 -37.06 5.57 30.09
CA TYR A 22 -37.26 7.01 30.32
C TYR A 22 -38.56 7.49 29.68
N PRO A 23 -39.24 8.51 30.25
CA PRO A 23 -40.35 9.16 29.56
C PRO A 23 -39.81 9.77 28.27
N TYR A 24 -40.32 9.30 27.13
CA TYR A 24 -40.04 9.94 25.86
C TYR A 24 -40.71 11.32 25.85
N THR A 25 -39.93 12.35 26.16
CA THR A 25 -40.28 13.72 25.82
C THR A 25 -39.79 13.93 24.39
N PRO A 26 -40.63 14.28 23.41
CA PRO A 26 -40.16 14.51 22.05
C PRO A 26 -39.21 15.71 22.02
N ALA A 27 -37.91 15.43 22.09
CA ALA A 27 -36.86 16.38 21.81
C ALA A 27 -36.77 16.59 20.29
N PRO A 28 -36.44 17.82 19.82
CA PRO A 28 -36.20 18.06 18.40
C PRO A 28 -35.17 17.05 17.87
N ALA A 29 -35.48 16.43 16.73
CA ALA A 29 -34.66 15.38 16.16
C ALA A 29 -33.18 15.82 16.07
N PRO A 30 -32.22 15.05 16.65
CA PRO A 30 -30.82 15.38 16.52
C PRO A 30 -30.41 15.31 15.04
N PRO A 31 -29.50 16.19 14.57
CA PRO A 31 -28.96 16.09 13.23
C PRO A 31 -28.35 14.70 13.01
N PRO A 32 -28.42 14.13 11.80
CA PRO A 32 -27.90 12.79 11.53
C PRO A 32 -26.41 12.76 11.89
N VAL A 33 -26.09 12.08 12.98
CA VAL A 33 -24.70 11.80 13.35
C VAL A 33 -24.16 10.88 12.27
N ALA A 34 -23.17 11.37 11.54
CA ALA A 34 -22.39 10.58 10.61
C ALA A 34 -21.66 9.50 11.44
N ALA A 35 -22.33 8.37 11.64
CA ALA A 35 -21.69 7.16 12.10
C ALA A 35 -20.59 6.88 11.07
N CYS A 36 -19.34 7.06 11.48
CA CYS A 36 -18.17 6.62 10.73
C CYS A 36 -18.23 5.10 10.61
N GLN A 37 -19.05 4.62 9.67
CA GLN A 37 -19.04 3.26 9.20
C GLN A 37 -17.70 3.07 8.49
N HIS A 38 -16.71 2.56 9.23
CA HIS A 38 -15.63 1.77 8.65
C HIS A 38 -16.25 0.47 8.12
N ALA A 39 -17.10 0.60 7.11
CA ALA A 39 -17.60 -0.51 6.33
C ALA A 39 -16.40 -0.99 5.52
N HIS A 40 -15.92 -2.20 5.85
CA HIS A 40 -15.21 -3.06 4.92
C HIS A 40 -16.13 -3.34 3.72
N ALA A 41 -16.29 -2.35 2.84
CA ALA A 41 -16.98 -2.50 1.59
C ALA A 41 -16.00 -3.17 0.60
N PRO A 42 -16.39 -4.25 -0.10
CA PRO A 42 -15.58 -4.80 -1.17
C PRO A 42 -15.34 -3.67 -2.18
N ALA A 43 -14.07 -3.49 -2.56
CA ALA A 43 -13.58 -2.46 -3.45
C ALA A 43 -14.28 -2.51 -4.82
N ARG A 44 -15.49 -1.95 -4.93
CA ARG A 44 -16.19 -1.78 -6.20
C ARG A 44 -17.32 -0.75 -6.10
N ALA A 45 -16.97 0.49 -5.81
CA ALA A 45 -17.85 1.63 -6.04
C ALA A 45 -17.00 2.80 -6.55
N GLY A 46 -17.18 3.10 -7.84
CA GLY A 46 -16.31 3.93 -8.65
C GLY A 46 -16.14 5.37 -8.16
N ARG A 47 -14.88 5.81 -8.14
CA ARG A 47 -14.50 7.13 -8.61
C ARG A 47 -13.62 6.92 -9.86
N PRO A 48 -13.98 7.43 -11.04
CA PRO A 48 -13.21 7.22 -12.28
C PRO A 48 -11.77 7.75 -12.15
N GLU A 49 -11.57 8.76 -11.32
CA GLU A 49 -10.27 9.33 -10.99
C GLU A 49 -9.35 8.32 -10.26
N VAL A 50 -9.87 7.56 -9.28
CA VAL A 50 -9.05 6.68 -8.43
C VAL A 50 -8.59 5.42 -9.18
N VAL A 51 -9.42 4.92 -10.11
CA VAL A 51 -9.06 3.81 -11.01
C VAL A 51 -7.90 4.21 -11.94
N LYS A 52 -7.89 5.47 -12.39
CA LYS A 52 -6.84 6.01 -13.26
C LYS A 52 -5.50 6.10 -12.55
N TRP A 53 -5.47 6.48 -11.27
CA TRP A 53 -4.25 6.48 -10.45
C TRP A 53 -3.76 5.07 -10.11
N LEU A 54 -4.66 4.10 -9.87
CA LEU A 54 -4.27 2.70 -9.67
C LEU A 54 -3.69 2.06 -10.94
N ALA A 55 -4.19 2.42 -12.12
CA ALA A 55 -3.59 1.96 -13.39
C ALA A 55 -2.17 2.52 -13.58
N ILE A 56 -1.95 3.80 -13.24
CA ILE A 56 -0.65 4.45 -13.32
C ILE A 56 0.33 3.87 -12.27
N GLY A 57 -0.13 3.67 -11.03
CA GLY A 57 0.69 3.07 -9.96
C GLY A 57 0.97 1.58 -10.16
N GLY A 58 -0.01 0.82 -10.66
CA GLY A 58 0.14 -0.62 -10.94
C GLY A 58 1.05 -0.90 -12.12
N GLY A 59 0.97 -0.10 -13.20
CA GLY A 59 1.85 -0.23 -14.36
C GLY A 59 3.32 0.07 -14.03
N ALA A 60 3.56 1.05 -13.15
CA ALA A 60 4.91 1.43 -12.73
C ALA A 60 5.67 0.27 -12.07
N SER A 61 5.01 -0.52 -11.20
CA SER A 61 5.66 -1.67 -10.55
C SER A 61 6.12 -2.73 -11.55
N ILE A 62 5.31 -3.03 -12.56
CA ILE A 62 5.67 -4.04 -13.58
C ILE A 62 6.82 -3.53 -14.43
N PHE A 63 6.82 -2.23 -14.77
CA PHE A 63 7.92 -1.60 -15.50
C PHE A 63 9.24 -1.60 -14.71
N LEU A 64 9.19 -1.28 -13.41
CA LEU A 64 10.36 -1.39 -12.53
C LEU A 64 10.89 -2.83 -12.46
N LEU A 65 9.98 -3.81 -12.41
CA LEU A 65 10.35 -5.22 -12.38
C LEU A 65 11.03 -5.66 -13.69
N THR A 66 10.49 -5.28 -14.85
CA THR A 66 11.10 -5.63 -16.15
C THR A 66 12.46 -4.95 -16.33
N VAL A 67 12.60 -3.69 -15.90
CA VAL A 67 13.88 -2.97 -15.91
C VAL A 67 14.89 -3.65 -14.99
N ALA A 68 14.47 -4.10 -13.80
CA ALA A 68 15.35 -4.84 -12.89
C ALA A 68 15.83 -6.16 -13.52
N VAL A 69 14.93 -6.93 -14.13
CA VAL A 69 15.30 -8.19 -14.82
C VAL A 69 16.21 -7.92 -16.02
N ALA A 70 15.94 -6.88 -16.80
CA ALA A 70 16.80 -6.48 -17.92
C ALA A 70 18.20 -6.07 -17.43
N ALA A 71 18.29 -5.32 -16.33
CA ALA A 71 19.57 -4.93 -15.72
C ALA A 71 20.37 -6.16 -15.25
N VAL A 72 19.71 -7.17 -14.68
CA VAL A 72 20.37 -8.44 -14.30
C VAL A 72 20.89 -9.18 -15.53
N ALA A 73 20.11 -9.27 -16.61
CA ALA A 73 20.55 -9.90 -17.86
C ALA A 73 21.77 -9.18 -18.46
N VAL A 74 21.77 -7.85 -18.47
CA VAL A 74 22.90 -7.03 -18.93
C VAL A 74 24.12 -7.24 -18.05
N ALA A 75 23.96 -7.30 -16.73
CA ALA A 75 25.06 -7.55 -15.80
C ALA A 75 25.71 -8.91 -16.05
N ILE A 76 24.91 -9.97 -16.25
CA ILE A 76 25.44 -11.32 -16.56
C ILE A 76 26.19 -11.30 -17.89
N GLY A 77 25.64 -10.66 -18.92
CA GLY A 77 26.31 -10.50 -20.21
C GLY A 77 27.65 -9.77 -20.08
N ALA A 78 27.68 -8.68 -19.32
CA ALA A 78 28.90 -7.92 -19.06
C ALA A 78 29.95 -8.74 -18.32
N VAL A 79 29.55 -9.53 -17.31
CA VAL A 79 30.46 -10.42 -16.58
C VAL A 79 31.01 -11.51 -17.50
N ALA A 80 30.17 -12.12 -18.33
CA ALA A 80 30.60 -13.13 -19.31
C ALA A 80 31.62 -12.55 -20.31
N VAL A 81 31.37 -11.36 -20.86
CA VAL A 81 32.31 -10.67 -21.76
C VAL A 81 33.60 -10.33 -21.04
N THR A 82 33.53 -9.82 -19.80
CA THR A 82 34.72 -9.49 -19.00
C THR A 82 35.58 -10.72 -18.77
N VAL A 83 34.99 -11.85 -18.37
CA VAL A 83 35.72 -13.11 -18.19
C VAL A 83 36.30 -13.61 -19.52
N CYS A 84 35.54 -13.54 -20.61
CA CYS A 84 36.01 -13.94 -21.94
C CYS A 84 37.23 -13.12 -22.38
N VAL A 85 37.19 -11.79 -22.16
CA VAL A 85 38.31 -10.88 -22.40
C VAL A 85 39.48 -11.17 -21.49
N LEU A 86 39.26 -11.46 -20.20
CA LEU A 86 40.33 -11.82 -19.26
C LEU A 86 41.03 -13.12 -19.67
N VAL A 87 40.28 -14.13 -20.11
CA VAL A 87 40.84 -15.40 -20.61
C VAL A 87 41.61 -15.17 -21.90
N LEU A 88 41.04 -14.43 -22.86
CA LEU A 88 41.72 -14.10 -24.11
C LEU A 88 43.00 -13.30 -23.85
N ARG A 89 42.95 -12.36 -22.90
CA ARG A 89 44.10 -11.56 -22.47
C ARG A 89 45.16 -12.43 -21.78
N SER A 90 44.74 -13.37 -20.94
CA SER A 90 45.65 -14.33 -20.29
C SER A 90 46.37 -15.20 -21.32
N LEU A 91 45.65 -15.73 -22.32
CA LEU A 91 46.25 -16.50 -23.42
C LEU A 91 47.20 -15.64 -24.26
N TRP A 92 46.82 -14.39 -24.55
CA TRP A 92 47.68 -13.46 -25.28
C TRP A 92 48.98 -13.15 -24.55
N GLN A 93 48.90 -12.89 -23.24
CA GLN A 93 50.08 -12.68 -22.41
C GLN A 93 50.99 -13.91 -22.42
N GLN A 94 50.42 -15.10 -22.26
CA GLN A 94 51.21 -16.33 -22.31
C GLN A 94 51.90 -16.52 -23.67
N MET A 95 51.22 -16.25 -24.79
CA MET A 95 51.87 -16.34 -26.11
C MET A 95 53.02 -15.35 -26.28
N GLN A 96 52.88 -14.12 -25.77
CA GLN A 96 53.94 -13.11 -25.81
C GLN A 96 55.15 -13.54 -24.97
N GLU A 97 54.91 -14.08 -23.77
CA GLU A 97 55.97 -14.59 -22.90
C GLU A 97 56.71 -15.78 -23.49
N GLN A 98 56.02 -16.64 -24.25
CA GLN A 98 56.67 -17.75 -24.97
C GLN A 98 57.47 -17.22 -26.18
N ALA A 99 56.94 -16.24 -26.92
CA ALA A 99 57.61 -15.67 -28.09
C ALA A 99 58.86 -14.84 -27.76
N GLU A 100 58.98 -14.31 -26.53
CA GLU A 100 60.21 -13.64 -26.08
C GLU A 100 61.31 -14.62 -25.64
N LYS A 101 60.96 -15.90 -25.43
CA LYS A 101 61.90 -16.94 -25.01
C LYS A 101 62.47 -17.78 -26.16
N ASP A 102 61.89 -17.69 -27.35
CA ASP A 102 62.38 -18.28 -28.61
C ASP A 102 63.19 -17.25 -29.41
#